data_AF-A0A974A813-F1
#
_entry.id   AF-A0A974A813-F1
#
_cell.length_a   1.000
_cell.length_b   1.000
_cell.length_c   1.000
_cell.angle_alpha   90.00
_cell.angle_beta   90.00
_cell.angle_gamma   90.00
#
_symmetry.space_group_name_H-M   'P 1'
#
loop_
_entity.id
_entity.type
_entity.pdbx_description
1 polymer ?
#
loop_
_entity_poly.entity_id
_entity_poly.type
_entity_poly.pdbx_seq_one_letter_code
_entity_poly.pdbx_strand_id
1 'polypeptide(L)'
;MSTATNTKVGVSRKGNGPDADLPAYLKPRALIVFVLVLTLVKLFAGANAHFVEDEAYYRLWGLSPALSYYDHPPMIGWWIALGQSVLGDTVLGVRMLVILASLAGSFFLWRTAFILFGERTAGWAVLFLNTSLLVGIGGILATPDAPSVFFWGLALWAIAELHVSRNANWWLAVGLFAGSGLLSKYSVLFLGCGITLWIFVVPSARRWLGSWQLWAGGALALAVFAPVLYWNHLHDWVSFEKQFGRAARGHLSSKYIFEFIGAVLGLMNPLVAVPALVGAVVLVRRTFRRDAESALVILTVAPFLIYLLSHSLHARVQANWPAPLFPAFALCAAVWVTEHSTAFWKRWSGVGVVLGAVIALVVQFHAVHPITGALARKDPTFQLRGWNELGAEISEIAKRENARYVATTGYGINGQLSYLMKDQVPTYQLTERLRYVMQAQPKESDFYGVGLYVSEERRDASNALRAKYASVEKLAMIPREVMGSLLENIVVYRLEGPLKLPLDPLPSEN
;
A
#
# COMPACT_ATOMS: atom_id res chain seq x y z
N MET A 1 23.43 65.16 27.39
CA MET A 1 22.24 64.43 27.90
C MET A 1 21.36 64.14 26.71
N SER A 2 21.39 62.90 26.23
CA SER A 2 20.80 62.47 24.96
C SER A 2 19.47 61.78 25.20
N THR A 3 18.46 62.20 24.45
CA THR A 3 17.07 61.73 24.42
C THR A 3 16.97 60.32 23.84
N ALA A 4 16.44 59.37 24.61
CA ALA A 4 16.11 58.02 24.14
C ALA A 4 14.62 57.92 23.78
N THR A 5 14.35 57.86 22.49
CA THR A 5 13.04 57.54 21.90
C THR A 5 12.81 56.02 21.96
N ASN A 6 11.77 55.61 22.68
CA ASN A 6 11.38 54.22 22.89
C ASN A 6 10.34 53.82 21.84
N THR A 7 10.78 53.24 20.72
CA THR A 7 9.90 52.72 19.66
C THR A 7 9.35 51.36 20.06
N LYS A 8 8.16 51.35 20.68
CA LYS A 8 7.29 50.17 20.76
C LYS A 8 6.78 49.84 19.35
N VAL A 9 7.34 48.79 18.75
CA VAL A 9 6.77 48.17 17.54
C VAL A 9 5.53 47.38 17.95
N GLY A 10 4.38 48.04 17.90
CA GLY A 10 3.08 47.38 18.00
C GLY A 10 2.78 46.64 16.70
N VAL A 11 2.70 45.31 16.78
CA VAL A 11 2.14 44.48 15.70
C VAL A 11 0.65 44.78 15.62
N SER A 12 0.29 45.69 14.72
CA SER A 12 -1.08 45.95 14.29
C SER A 12 -1.66 44.68 13.64
N ARG A 13 -2.44 43.91 14.41
CA ARG A 13 -3.42 42.97 13.85
C ARG A 13 -4.54 43.76 13.18
N LYS A 14 -4.33 44.16 11.92
CA LYS A 14 -5.39 44.43 10.95
C LYS A 14 -5.20 43.48 9.79
N GLY A 15 -6.10 42.51 9.66
CA GLY A 15 -6.15 41.57 8.55
C GLY A 15 -7.46 40.81 8.61
N ASN A 16 -8.28 40.98 7.57
CA ASN A 16 -9.56 40.33 7.33
C ASN A 16 -9.50 38.83 7.62
N GLY A 17 -10.62 38.24 8.07
CA GLY A 17 -10.71 36.84 8.46
C GLY A 17 -10.18 35.86 7.39
N PRO A 18 -9.64 34.69 7.80
CA PRO A 18 -8.95 33.73 6.93
C PRO A 18 -9.79 33.15 5.78
N ASP A 19 -11.12 33.27 5.81
CA ASP A 19 -12.05 32.68 4.84
C ASP A 19 -12.28 33.46 3.53
N ALA A 20 -11.84 34.73 3.44
CA ALA A 20 -12.32 35.63 2.40
C ALA A 20 -11.71 35.42 1.00
N ASP A 21 -10.57 34.73 0.87
CA ASP A 21 -9.77 34.73 -0.39
C ASP A 21 -9.36 33.33 -0.91
N LEU A 22 -9.95 32.26 -0.34
CA LEU A 22 -9.75 30.89 -0.82
C LEU A 22 -10.70 30.56 -1.98
N PRO A 23 -10.19 30.06 -3.12
CA PRO A 23 -11.02 29.53 -4.19
C PRO A 23 -11.98 28.46 -3.67
N ALA A 24 -13.20 28.42 -4.20
CA ALA A 24 -14.27 27.55 -3.70
C ALA A 24 -13.86 26.06 -3.60
N TYR A 25 -13.07 25.57 -4.56
CA TYR A 25 -12.58 24.19 -4.63
C TYR A 25 -11.51 23.83 -3.59
N LEU A 26 -10.90 24.83 -2.92
CA LEU A 26 -9.93 24.60 -1.84
C LEU A 26 -10.55 24.75 -0.44
N LYS A 27 -11.82 25.20 -0.36
CA LYS A 27 -12.50 25.34 0.94
C LYS A 27 -12.76 23.96 1.55
N PRO A 28 -12.68 23.79 2.89
CA PRO A 28 -12.88 22.51 3.55
C PRO A 28 -14.16 21.79 3.14
N ARG A 29 -15.28 22.51 3.00
CA ARG A 29 -16.56 21.93 2.53
C ARG A 29 -16.47 21.29 1.14
N ALA A 30 -15.76 21.92 0.20
CA ALA A 30 -15.62 21.40 -1.16
C ALA A 30 -14.68 20.20 -1.19
N LEU A 31 -13.60 20.24 -0.39
CA LEU A 31 -12.68 19.12 -0.23
C LEU A 31 -13.38 17.91 0.40
N ILE A 32 -14.22 18.13 1.42
CA ILE A 32 -15.02 17.06 2.04
C ILE A 32 -15.92 16.41 0.99
N VAL A 33 -16.70 17.20 0.24
CA VAL A 33 -17.56 16.66 -0.84
C VAL A 33 -16.73 15.91 -1.87
N PHE A 34 -15.61 16.46 -2.31
CA PHE A 34 -14.73 15.83 -3.30
C PHE A 34 -14.19 14.47 -2.81
N VAL A 35 -13.63 14.42 -1.60
CA VAL A 35 -13.08 13.18 -1.03
C VAL A 35 -14.21 12.18 -0.74
N LEU A 36 -15.38 12.62 -0.27
CA LEU A 36 -16.53 11.74 -0.07
C LEU A 36 -17.01 11.13 -1.39
N VAL A 37 -17.12 11.91 -2.47
CA VAL A 37 -17.51 11.38 -3.78
C VAL A 37 -16.50 10.34 -4.27
N LEU A 38 -15.20 10.62 -4.19
CA LEU A 38 -14.17 9.62 -4.56
C LEU A 38 -14.22 8.39 -3.66
N THR A 39 -14.52 8.56 -2.37
CA THR A 39 -14.68 7.44 -1.42
C THR A 39 -15.89 6.58 -1.79
N LEU A 40 -17.02 7.18 -2.16
CA LEU A 40 -18.21 6.46 -2.62
C LEU A 40 -17.92 5.68 -3.91
N VAL A 41 -17.18 6.26 -4.86
CA VAL A 41 -16.74 5.55 -6.06
C VAL A 41 -15.82 4.38 -5.70
N LYS A 42 -14.87 4.57 -4.78
CA LYS A 42 -14.01 3.49 -4.28
C LYS A 42 -14.78 2.40 -3.56
N LEU A 43 -15.82 2.73 -2.78
CA LEU A 43 -16.70 1.75 -2.14
C LEU A 43 -17.48 0.94 -3.17
N PHE A 44 -18.04 1.61 -4.19
CA PHE A 44 -18.72 0.94 -5.30
C PHE A 44 -17.77 0.00 -6.05
N ALA A 45 -16.61 0.50 -6.48
CA ALA A 45 -15.63 -0.32 -7.19
C ALA A 45 -15.06 -1.45 -6.31
N GLY A 46 -14.75 -1.14 -5.05
CA GLY A 46 -14.24 -2.09 -4.07
C GLY A 46 -15.22 -3.22 -3.75
N ALA A 47 -16.53 -2.97 -3.84
CA ALA A 47 -17.56 -3.98 -3.64
C ALA A 47 -17.80 -4.88 -4.87
N ASN A 48 -17.58 -4.36 -6.08
CA ASN A 48 -18.01 -5.02 -7.30
C ASN A 48 -16.86 -5.56 -8.17
N ALA A 49 -15.64 -5.02 -8.07
CA ALA A 49 -14.48 -5.55 -8.77
C ALA A 49 -13.90 -6.75 -7.99
N HIS A 50 -13.50 -7.82 -8.67
CA HIS A 50 -12.90 -9.01 -8.03
C HIS A 50 -11.60 -8.68 -7.29
N PHE A 51 -11.00 -9.62 -6.55
CA PHE A 51 -9.67 -9.46 -5.96
C PHE A 51 -8.55 -9.43 -6.99
N VAL A 52 -7.48 -8.67 -6.71
CA VAL A 52 -6.15 -9.02 -7.25
C VAL A 52 -5.55 -10.19 -6.46
N GLU A 53 -4.54 -10.85 -7.01
CA GLU A 53 -3.92 -12.04 -6.38
C GLU A 53 -3.45 -11.80 -4.95
N ASP A 54 -2.75 -10.70 -4.69
CA ASP A 54 -2.26 -10.35 -3.36
C ASP A 54 -3.42 -10.15 -2.35
N GLU A 55 -4.52 -9.51 -2.75
CA GLU A 55 -5.69 -9.34 -1.88
C GLU A 55 -6.35 -10.67 -1.56
N ALA A 56 -6.49 -11.55 -2.57
CA ALA A 56 -7.05 -12.87 -2.38
C ALA A 56 -6.20 -13.73 -1.42
N TYR A 57 -4.88 -13.52 -1.42
CA TYR A 57 -3.98 -14.11 -0.45
C TYR A 57 -4.08 -13.47 0.95
N TYR A 58 -4.05 -12.14 1.05
CA TYR A 58 -4.19 -11.44 2.34
C TYR A 58 -5.57 -11.63 2.97
N ARG A 59 -6.61 -11.94 2.19
CA ARG A 59 -7.90 -12.40 2.70
C ARG A 59 -7.75 -13.58 3.67
N LEU A 60 -6.84 -14.52 3.37
CA LEU A 60 -6.58 -15.68 4.23
C LEU A 60 -5.95 -15.28 5.57
N TRP A 61 -5.23 -14.17 5.62
CA TRP A 61 -4.67 -13.61 6.85
C TRP A 61 -5.78 -13.04 7.74
N GLY A 62 -6.81 -12.46 7.15
CA GLY A 62 -7.99 -12.01 7.89
C GLY A 62 -8.82 -13.16 8.48
N LEU A 63 -8.89 -14.28 7.75
CA LEU A 63 -9.55 -15.51 8.24
C LEU A 63 -8.71 -16.26 9.28
N SER A 64 -7.41 -16.00 9.36
CA SER A 64 -6.51 -16.62 10.34
C SER A 64 -5.51 -15.59 10.87
N PRO A 65 -5.97 -14.64 11.71
CA PRO A 65 -5.10 -13.57 12.21
C PRO A 65 -3.92 -14.11 13.03
N ALA A 66 -2.72 -13.68 12.67
CA ALA A 66 -1.48 -14.00 13.39
C ALA A 66 -0.75 -12.73 13.84
N LEU A 67 0.31 -12.91 14.64
CA LEU A 67 1.17 -11.82 15.14
C LEU A 67 2.11 -11.26 14.07
N SER A 68 2.42 -12.03 13.03
CA SER A 68 3.12 -11.63 11.81
C SER A 68 2.96 -12.73 10.75
N TYR A 69 3.39 -12.46 9.53
CA TYR A 69 3.39 -13.43 8.43
C TYR A 69 4.74 -13.46 7.73
N TYR A 70 4.96 -14.48 6.89
CA TYR A 70 6.18 -14.66 6.12
C TYR A 70 6.48 -13.46 5.19
N ASP A 71 5.46 -12.91 4.56
CA ASP A 71 5.64 -11.79 3.62
C ASP A 71 5.77 -10.45 4.34
N HIS A 72 4.88 -10.15 5.28
CA HIS A 72 4.74 -8.83 5.87
C HIS A 72 4.26 -8.87 7.34
N PRO A 73 4.44 -7.75 8.07
CA PRO A 73 3.77 -7.47 9.33
C PRO A 73 2.23 -7.57 9.25
N PRO A 74 1.53 -7.67 10.39
CA PRO A 74 0.18 -8.21 10.40
C PRO A 74 -0.95 -7.20 10.15
N MET A 75 -0.69 -5.89 10.13
CA MET A 75 -1.73 -4.86 10.18
C MET A 75 -2.76 -4.99 9.06
N ILE A 76 -2.36 -5.32 7.83
CA ILE A 76 -3.31 -5.52 6.75
C ILE A 76 -4.23 -6.72 7.01
N GLY A 77 -3.69 -7.82 7.53
CA GLY A 77 -4.48 -9.00 7.92
C GLY A 77 -5.47 -8.66 9.04
N TRP A 78 -5.06 -7.86 10.03
CA TRP A 78 -5.95 -7.39 11.10
C TRP A 78 -7.05 -6.44 10.60
N TRP A 79 -6.72 -5.56 9.66
CA TRP A 79 -7.71 -4.68 9.02
C TRP A 79 -8.74 -5.49 8.23
N ILE A 80 -8.27 -6.48 7.48
CA ILE A 80 -9.12 -7.41 6.74
C ILE A 80 -9.99 -8.22 7.70
N ALA A 81 -9.43 -8.77 8.79
CA ALA A 81 -10.18 -9.53 9.79
C ALA A 81 -11.32 -8.71 10.39
N LEU A 82 -11.04 -7.44 10.75
CA LEU A 82 -12.07 -6.53 11.25
C LEU A 82 -13.16 -6.28 10.20
N GLY A 83 -12.78 -6.04 8.95
CA GLY A 83 -13.76 -5.85 7.87
C GLY A 83 -14.59 -7.09 7.57
N GLN A 84 -13.99 -8.28 7.60
CA GLN A 84 -14.69 -9.56 7.46
C GLN A 84 -15.62 -9.83 8.64
N SER A 85 -15.28 -9.40 9.86
CA SER A 85 -16.17 -9.54 11.02
C SER A 85 -17.45 -8.71 10.92
N VAL A 86 -17.42 -7.60 10.15
CA VAL A 86 -18.56 -6.68 9.99
C VAL A 86 -19.38 -6.99 8.74
N LEU A 87 -18.72 -7.27 7.61
CA LEU A 87 -19.35 -7.44 6.30
C LEU A 87 -19.29 -8.88 5.76
N GLY A 88 -18.86 -9.82 6.60
CA GLY A 88 -18.60 -11.19 6.20
C GLY A 88 -17.39 -11.31 5.27
N ASP A 89 -17.13 -12.55 4.87
CA ASP A 89 -16.06 -12.86 3.93
C ASP A 89 -16.43 -12.49 2.48
N THR A 90 -16.43 -11.18 2.23
CA THR A 90 -16.78 -10.54 0.96
C THR A 90 -15.64 -9.65 0.47
N VAL A 91 -15.67 -9.29 -0.82
CA VAL A 91 -14.67 -8.38 -1.40
C VAL A 91 -14.66 -7.02 -0.68
N LEU A 92 -15.84 -6.47 -0.40
CA LEU A 92 -15.95 -5.22 0.35
C LEU A 92 -15.44 -5.37 1.79
N GLY A 93 -15.73 -6.49 2.46
CA GLY A 93 -15.20 -6.79 3.80
C GLY A 93 -13.68 -6.71 3.85
N VAL A 94 -12.99 -7.26 2.86
CA VAL A 94 -11.52 -7.20 2.76
C VAL A 94 -11.01 -5.77 2.54
N ARG A 95 -11.72 -4.94 1.77
CA ARG A 95 -11.25 -3.59 1.37
C ARG A 95 -11.75 -2.45 2.27
N MET A 96 -12.73 -2.70 3.14
CA MET A 96 -13.46 -1.66 3.87
C MET A 96 -12.53 -0.69 4.61
N LEU A 97 -11.64 -1.21 5.47
CA LEU A 97 -10.77 -0.37 6.30
C LEU A 97 -9.76 0.42 5.46
N VAL A 98 -9.32 -0.15 4.34
CA VAL A 98 -8.38 0.50 3.42
C VAL A 98 -9.02 1.72 2.75
N ILE A 99 -10.27 1.59 2.30
CA ILE A 99 -11.01 2.68 1.69
C ILE A 99 -11.31 3.77 2.74
N LEU A 100 -11.73 3.39 3.96
CA LEU A 100 -11.98 4.33 5.05
C LEU A 100 -10.70 5.04 5.53
N ALA A 101 -9.56 4.34 5.54
CA ALA A 101 -8.26 4.93 5.86
C ALA A 101 -7.82 5.96 4.81
N SER A 102 -8.19 5.79 3.53
CA SER A 102 -7.94 6.81 2.51
C SER A 102 -8.74 8.10 2.77
N LEU A 103 -9.98 7.99 3.25
CA LEU A 103 -10.81 9.12 3.65
C LEU A 103 -10.21 9.83 4.87
N ALA A 104 -9.94 9.09 5.95
CA ALA A 104 -9.35 9.64 7.16
C ALA A 104 -7.94 10.21 6.93
N GLY A 105 -7.12 9.53 6.12
CA GLY A 105 -5.78 9.98 5.75
C GLY A 105 -5.79 11.30 4.99
N SER A 106 -6.81 11.57 4.19
CA SER A 106 -6.99 12.88 3.53
C SER A 106 -7.20 14.01 4.55
N PHE A 107 -7.97 13.75 5.61
CA PHE A 107 -8.15 14.70 6.71
C PHE A 107 -6.83 14.97 7.45
N PHE A 108 -6.09 13.92 7.81
CA PHE A 108 -4.81 14.09 8.52
C PHE A 108 -3.74 14.75 7.64
N LEU A 109 -3.73 14.49 6.33
CA LEU A 109 -2.88 15.23 5.40
C LEU A 109 -3.27 16.71 5.34
N TRP A 110 -4.57 17.01 5.23
CA TRP A 110 -5.07 18.40 5.26
C TRP A 110 -4.61 19.11 6.54
N ARG A 111 -4.81 18.48 7.70
CA ARG A 111 -4.44 19.05 9.00
C ARG A 111 -2.94 19.27 9.12
N THR A 112 -2.13 18.30 8.69
CA THR A 112 -0.67 18.41 8.66
C THR A 112 -0.23 19.58 7.79
N ALA A 113 -0.75 19.67 6.56
CA ALA A 113 -0.42 20.72 5.61
C ALA A 113 -0.92 22.10 6.08
N PHE A 114 -2.09 22.17 6.73
CA PHE A 114 -2.65 23.40 7.30
C PHE A 114 -1.75 23.94 8.41
N ILE A 115 -1.31 23.05 9.31
CA ILE A 115 -0.40 23.39 10.41
C ILE A 115 0.93 23.92 9.86
N LEU A 116 1.52 23.21 8.90
CA LEU A 116 2.89 23.50 8.46
C LEU A 116 2.95 24.63 7.42
N PHE A 117 1.95 24.77 6.56
CA PHE A 117 2.06 25.64 5.37
C PHE A 117 0.77 26.41 5.04
N GLY A 118 -0.23 26.38 5.93
CA GLY A 118 -1.48 27.11 5.79
C GLY A 118 -2.53 26.44 4.90
N GLU A 119 -3.72 27.03 4.91
CA GLU A 119 -4.95 26.41 4.37
C GLU A 119 -4.94 26.20 2.85
N ARG A 120 -4.35 27.12 2.09
CA ARG A 120 -4.26 26.97 0.63
C ARG A 120 -3.40 25.77 0.24
N THR A 121 -2.27 25.56 0.94
CA THR A 121 -1.40 24.40 0.76
C THR A 121 -2.14 23.11 1.15
N ALA A 122 -2.89 23.15 2.26
CA ALA A 122 -3.69 22.01 2.70
C ALA A 122 -4.72 21.56 1.66
N GLY A 123 -5.44 22.50 1.04
CA GLY A 123 -6.39 22.18 -0.01
C GLY A 123 -5.74 21.53 -1.23
N TRP A 124 -4.63 22.09 -1.71
CA TRP A 124 -3.89 21.50 -2.84
C TRP A 124 -3.32 20.12 -2.52
N ALA A 125 -2.78 19.91 -1.32
CA ALA A 125 -2.21 18.61 -0.92
C ALA A 125 -3.27 17.50 -0.95
N VAL A 126 -4.49 17.77 -0.48
CA VAL A 126 -5.61 16.81 -0.53
C VAL A 126 -6.00 16.49 -1.97
N LEU A 127 -6.13 17.52 -2.82
CA LEU A 127 -6.46 17.31 -4.24
C LEU A 127 -5.38 16.47 -4.91
N PHE A 128 -4.11 16.84 -4.80
CA PHE A 128 -3.00 16.13 -5.41
C PHE A 128 -2.84 14.69 -4.94
N LEU A 129 -3.01 14.42 -3.64
CA LEU A 129 -2.97 13.04 -3.15
C LEU A 129 -4.10 12.21 -3.77
N ASN A 130 -5.35 12.69 -3.68
CA ASN A 130 -6.52 11.92 -4.13
C ASN A 130 -6.62 11.77 -5.65
N THR A 131 -5.97 12.65 -6.43
CA THR A 131 -5.87 12.55 -7.89
C THR A 131 -4.55 11.99 -8.38
N SER A 132 -3.66 11.54 -7.48
CA SER A 132 -2.55 10.68 -7.87
C SER A 132 -3.12 9.35 -8.37
N LEU A 133 -2.48 8.74 -9.38
CA LEU A 133 -2.94 7.46 -9.89
C LEU A 133 -2.79 6.36 -8.83
N LEU A 134 -1.76 6.42 -7.97
CA LEU A 134 -1.59 5.48 -6.87
C LEU A 134 -2.80 5.46 -5.91
N VAL A 135 -3.25 6.62 -5.43
CA VAL A 135 -4.33 6.69 -4.42
C VAL A 135 -5.71 6.76 -5.07
N GLY A 136 -5.83 7.41 -6.23
CA GLY A 136 -7.08 7.50 -6.98
C GLY A 136 -7.52 6.15 -7.54
N ILE A 137 -6.59 5.36 -8.08
CA ILE A 137 -6.87 4.02 -8.64
C ILE A 137 -6.59 2.95 -7.58
N GLY A 138 -5.37 2.90 -7.04
CA GLY A 138 -4.94 1.86 -6.10
C GLY A 138 -5.55 1.96 -4.71
N GLY A 139 -6.28 3.03 -4.39
CA GLY A 139 -6.91 3.25 -3.07
C GLY A 139 -8.03 2.27 -2.70
N ILE A 140 -8.35 1.30 -3.56
CA ILE A 140 -9.23 0.16 -3.24
C ILE A 140 -8.46 -1.10 -2.85
N LEU A 141 -7.15 -1.19 -3.13
CA LEU A 141 -6.39 -2.43 -3.00
C LEU A 141 -5.97 -2.68 -1.55
N ALA A 142 -6.40 -3.81 -0.99
CA ALA A 142 -6.08 -4.23 0.36
C ALA A 142 -4.68 -4.85 0.46
N THR A 143 -3.66 -4.00 0.43
CA THR A 143 -2.24 -4.39 0.59
C THR A 143 -1.63 -3.77 1.85
N PRO A 144 -0.45 -4.23 2.30
CA PRO A 144 0.32 -3.60 3.39
C PRO A 144 0.64 -2.11 3.16
N ASP A 145 0.59 -1.64 1.91
CA ASP A 145 0.90 -0.25 1.59
C ASP A 145 -0.12 0.72 2.18
N ALA A 146 -1.41 0.41 2.11
CA ALA A 146 -2.48 1.28 2.61
C ALA A 146 -2.34 1.64 4.11
N PRO A 147 -2.23 0.66 5.04
CA PRO A 147 -2.01 0.98 6.44
C PRO A 147 -0.64 1.64 6.67
N SER A 148 0.39 1.30 5.88
CA SER A 148 1.69 1.97 6.00
C SER A 148 1.64 3.47 5.63
N VAL A 149 0.92 3.84 4.57
CA VAL A 149 0.70 5.25 4.19
C VAL A 149 -0.09 5.98 5.28
N PHE A 150 -1.14 5.34 5.79
CA PHE A 150 -2.01 5.92 6.82
C PHE A 150 -1.24 6.21 8.11
N PHE A 151 -0.54 5.21 8.66
CA PHE A 151 0.20 5.38 9.91
C PHE A 151 1.45 6.24 9.77
N TRP A 152 2.09 6.25 8.61
CA TRP A 152 3.15 7.22 8.31
C TRP A 152 2.60 8.66 8.33
N GLY A 153 1.45 8.89 7.68
CA GLY A 153 0.76 10.18 7.69
C GLY A 153 0.33 10.61 9.10
N LEU A 154 -0.21 9.70 9.90
CA LEU A 154 -0.59 9.95 11.30
C LEU A 154 0.60 10.32 12.18
N ALA A 155 1.75 9.66 12.00
CA ALA A 155 2.97 10.02 12.71
C ALA A 155 3.46 11.43 12.33
N LEU A 156 3.43 11.78 11.04
CA LEU A 156 3.76 13.15 10.60
C LEU A 156 2.78 14.19 11.14
N TRP A 157 1.48 13.88 11.16
CA TRP A 157 0.46 14.72 11.76
C TRP A 157 0.72 14.94 13.26
N ALA A 158 1.03 13.88 14.02
CA ALA A 158 1.36 13.98 15.43
C ALA A 158 2.61 14.84 15.68
N ILE A 159 3.63 14.77 14.81
CA ILE A 159 4.80 15.66 14.91
C ILE A 159 4.44 17.11 14.54
N ALA A 160 3.54 17.33 13.59
CA ALA A 160 3.04 18.67 13.28
C ALA A 160 2.28 19.30 14.46
N GLU A 161 1.41 18.53 15.13
CA GLU A 161 0.72 18.97 16.35
C GLU A 161 1.70 19.20 17.51
N LEU A 162 2.70 18.33 17.69
CA LEU A 162 3.84 18.55 18.62
C LEU A 162 4.55 19.89 18.31
N HIS A 163 4.79 20.15 17.02
CA HIS A 163 5.52 21.33 16.57
C HIS A 163 4.80 22.62 16.96
N VAL A 164 3.48 22.69 16.80
CA VAL A 164 2.68 23.88 17.13
C VAL A 164 2.35 23.96 18.63
N SER A 165 1.80 22.88 19.20
CA SER A 165 1.34 22.90 20.60
C SER A 165 2.46 22.95 21.63
N ARG A 166 3.68 22.54 21.24
CA ARG A 166 4.80 22.27 22.15
C ARG A 166 4.45 21.27 23.27
N ASN A 167 3.40 20.48 23.10
CA ASN A 167 3.00 19.46 24.08
C ASN A 167 3.79 18.17 23.83
N ALA A 168 4.70 17.84 24.75
CA ALA A 168 5.56 16.66 24.67
C ALA A 168 4.79 15.33 24.56
N ASN A 169 3.54 15.26 25.03
CA ASN A 169 2.74 14.03 25.03
C ASN A 169 2.44 13.54 23.60
N TRP A 170 2.54 14.40 22.59
CA TRP A 170 2.45 13.98 21.20
C TRP A 170 3.50 12.95 20.81
N TRP A 171 4.65 12.88 21.50
CA TRP A 171 5.62 11.80 21.28
C TRP A 171 5.08 10.41 21.56
N LEU A 172 4.12 10.27 22.47
CA LEU A 172 3.43 8.99 22.70
C LEU A 172 2.56 8.61 21.48
N ALA A 173 1.85 9.59 20.91
CA ALA A 173 1.09 9.37 19.67
C ALA A 173 2.02 9.05 18.49
N VAL A 174 3.16 9.76 18.36
CA VAL A 174 4.19 9.43 17.35
C VAL A 174 4.69 8.00 17.52
N GLY A 175 4.97 7.59 18.76
CA GLY A 175 5.36 6.21 19.09
C GLY A 175 4.32 5.17 18.68
N LEU A 176 3.07 5.41 19.06
CA LEU A 176 1.93 4.55 18.70
C LEU A 176 1.79 4.43 17.17
N PHE A 177 1.81 5.55 16.44
CA PHE A 177 1.62 5.54 14.99
C PHE A 177 2.84 4.97 14.25
N ALA A 178 4.07 5.27 14.70
CA ALA A 178 5.27 4.66 14.13
C ALA A 178 5.31 3.14 14.35
N GLY A 179 4.95 2.68 15.56
CA GLY A 179 4.80 1.25 15.87
C GLY A 179 3.73 0.58 15.00
N SER A 180 2.55 1.19 14.86
CA SER A 180 1.49 0.70 13.97
C SER A 180 1.89 0.71 12.49
N GLY A 181 2.72 1.67 12.08
CA GLY A 181 3.31 1.68 10.75
C GLY A 181 4.32 0.54 10.55
N LEU A 182 5.13 0.21 11.55
CA LEU A 182 6.00 -0.98 11.53
C LEU A 182 5.19 -2.28 11.51
N LEU A 183 4.04 -2.32 12.19
CA LEU A 183 3.06 -3.41 12.05
C LEU A 183 2.42 -3.48 10.67
N SER A 184 2.56 -2.46 9.84
CA SER A 184 2.06 -2.43 8.46
C SER A 184 3.12 -2.87 7.46
N LYS A 185 4.30 -2.27 7.52
CA LYS A 185 5.40 -2.56 6.59
C LYS A 185 6.73 -2.21 7.23
N TYR A 186 7.73 -3.09 7.09
CA TYR A 186 9.06 -2.86 7.67
C TYR A 186 9.72 -1.57 7.15
N SER A 187 9.38 -1.11 5.95
CA SER A 187 9.87 0.16 5.40
C SER A 187 9.51 1.38 6.27
N VAL A 188 8.56 1.29 7.19
CA VAL A 188 8.29 2.37 8.15
C VAL A 188 9.46 2.60 9.12
N LEU A 189 10.43 1.68 9.23
CA LEU A 189 11.67 1.95 9.97
C LEU A 189 12.40 3.20 9.46
N PHE A 190 12.31 3.49 8.15
CA PHE A 190 12.93 4.67 7.54
C PHE A 190 12.29 5.98 8.00
N LEU A 191 11.00 5.96 8.40
CA LEU A 191 10.38 7.10 9.07
C LEU A 191 11.07 7.38 10.41
N GLY A 192 11.36 6.36 11.20
CA GLY A 192 12.11 6.49 12.46
C GLY A 192 13.51 7.09 12.24
N CYS A 193 14.23 6.61 11.21
CA CYS A 193 15.49 7.22 10.79
C CYS A 193 15.30 8.71 10.42
N GLY A 194 14.25 9.04 9.69
CA GLY A 194 13.97 10.40 9.27
C GLY A 194 13.57 11.36 10.39
N ILE A 195 12.77 10.90 11.36
CA ILE A 195 12.47 11.64 12.60
C ILE A 195 13.76 11.92 13.38
N THR A 196 14.64 10.91 13.47
CA THR A 196 15.94 11.05 14.14
C THR A 196 16.80 12.10 13.44
N LEU A 197 16.91 12.04 12.11
CA LEU A 197 17.60 13.06 11.32
C LEU A 197 17.01 14.45 11.54
N TRP A 198 15.68 14.58 11.55
CA TRP A 198 15.00 15.85 11.80
C TRP A 198 15.37 16.44 13.17
N ILE A 199 15.36 15.63 14.24
CA ILE A 199 15.76 16.07 15.59
C ILE A 199 17.19 16.63 15.59
N PHE A 200 18.14 15.94 14.95
CA PHE A 200 19.54 16.36 14.94
C PHE A 200 19.81 17.53 14.00
N VAL A 201 19.14 17.59 12.85
CA VAL A 201 19.30 18.65 11.85
C VAL A 201 18.69 19.96 12.33
N VAL A 202 17.50 19.94 12.94
CA VAL A 202 16.74 21.14 13.30
C VAL A 202 17.03 21.55 14.75
N PRO A 203 17.68 22.70 15.00
CA PRO A 203 18.07 23.10 16.36
C PRO A 203 16.90 23.18 17.35
N SER A 204 15.73 23.66 16.91
CA SER A 204 14.53 23.76 17.74
C SER A 204 13.90 22.41 18.11
N ALA A 205 14.24 21.33 17.37
CA ALA A 205 13.79 19.98 17.66
C ALA A 205 14.70 19.26 18.67
N ARG A 206 15.99 19.61 18.76
CA ARG A 206 16.97 18.97 19.67
C ARG A 206 16.57 19.01 21.14
N ARG A 207 15.80 20.01 21.57
CA ARG A 207 15.30 20.10 22.95
C ARG A 207 14.48 18.87 23.36
N TRP A 208 13.88 18.16 22.40
CA TRP A 208 13.09 16.97 22.69
C TRP A 208 13.94 15.78 23.14
N LEU A 209 15.27 15.80 22.93
CA LEU A 209 16.18 14.78 23.46
C LEU A 209 16.16 14.72 24.99
N GLY A 210 15.89 15.84 25.66
CA GLY A 210 15.71 15.89 27.11
C GLY A 210 14.30 15.52 27.60
N SER A 211 13.37 15.25 26.68
CA SER A 211 11.98 14.91 27.00
C SER A 211 11.85 13.40 27.19
N TRP A 212 11.42 12.96 28.38
CA TRP A 212 11.18 11.53 28.61
C TRP A 212 10.11 10.97 27.67
N GLN A 213 9.15 11.80 27.24
CA GLN A 213 8.08 11.40 26.32
C GLN A 213 8.61 10.97 24.95
N LEU A 214 9.72 11.55 24.46
CA LEU A 214 10.36 11.10 23.22
C LEU A 214 10.80 9.63 23.35
N TRP A 215 11.49 9.33 24.45
CA TRP A 215 12.01 7.99 24.74
C TRP A 215 10.88 7.00 25.05
N ALA A 216 9.87 7.42 25.82
CA ALA A 216 8.67 6.63 26.07
C ALA A 216 7.88 6.38 24.77
N GLY A 217 7.83 7.34 23.85
CA GLY A 217 7.27 7.15 22.51
C GLY A 217 8.05 6.11 21.71
N GLY A 218 9.39 6.16 21.73
CA GLY A 218 10.24 5.13 21.12
C GLY A 218 10.01 3.74 21.73
N ALA A 219 9.94 3.65 23.05
CA ALA A 219 9.63 2.41 23.75
C ALA A 219 8.22 1.89 23.42
N LEU A 220 7.23 2.78 23.30
CA LEU A 220 5.87 2.42 22.88
C LEU A 220 5.85 1.92 21.43
N ALA A 221 6.61 2.52 20.51
CA ALA A 221 6.73 2.02 19.15
C ALA A 221 7.27 0.58 19.11
N LEU A 222 8.31 0.31 19.93
CA LEU A 222 8.87 -1.04 20.08
C LEU A 222 7.86 -2.00 20.74
N ALA A 223 7.12 -1.57 21.75
CA ALA A 223 6.10 -2.39 22.40
C ALA A 223 4.96 -2.76 21.43
N VAL A 224 4.51 -1.81 20.61
CA VAL A 224 3.51 -2.06 19.56
C VAL A 224 4.06 -3.00 18.49
N PHE A 225 5.34 -2.88 18.12
CA PHE A 225 5.98 -3.76 17.14
C PHE A 225 6.43 -5.13 17.71
N ALA A 226 6.45 -5.28 19.04
CA ALA A 226 6.95 -6.47 19.73
C ALA A 226 6.30 -7.79 19.28
N PRO A 227 4.99 -7.87 18.94
CA PRO A 227 4.40 -9.10 18.43
C PRO A 227 5.08 -9.63 17.17
N VAL A 228 5.57 -8.74 16.30
CA VAL A 228 6.28 -9.12 15.07
C VAL A 228 7.67 -9.67 15.37
N LEU A 229 8.36 -9.07 16.34
CA LEU A 229 9.66 -9.55 16.82
C LEU A 229 9.52 -10.94 17.45
N TYR A 230 8.51 -11.12 18.30
CA TYR A 230 8.22 -12.40 18.94
C TYR A 230 7.88 -13.48 17.91
N TRP A 231 7.00 -13.18 16.96
CA TRP A 231 6.66 -14.13 15.90
C TRP A 231 7.89 -14.52 15.07
N ASN A 232 8.72 -13.56 14.68
CA ASN A 232 9.93 -13.86 13.90
C ASN A 232 10.95 -14.66 14.71
N HIS A 233 11.09 -14.40 16.01
CA HIS A 233 11.94 -15.21 16.88
C HIS A 233 11.52 -16.68 16.89
N LEU A 234 10.20 -16.97 16.87
CA LEU A 234 9.67 -18.33 16.79
C LEU A 234 9.79 -18.98 15.39
N HIS A 235 10.12 -18.21 14.36
CA HIS A 235 10.18 -18.64 12.97
C HIS A 235 11.54 -18.29 12.34
N ASP A 236 12.62 -18.39 13.12
CA ASP A 236 14.01 -18.23 12.67
C ASP A 236 14.28 -16.93 11.87
N TRP A 237 13.57 -15.85 12.21
CA TRP A 237 13.67 -14.53 11.58
C TRP A 237 13.39 -14.51 10.07
N VAL A 238 12.67 -15.51 9.57
CA VAL A 238 12.49 -15.78 8.14
C VAL A 238 11.89 -14.60 7.36
N SER A 239 11.01 -13.80 7.95
CA SER A 239 10.43 -12.62 7.29
C SER A 239 11.46 -11.50 7.12
N PHE A 240 12.35 -11.32 8.09
CA PHE A 240 13.44 -10.34 7.98
C PHE A 240 14.49 -10.77 6.96
N GLU A 241 14.87 -12.04 6.93
CA GLU A 241 15.78 -12.57 5.92
C GLU A 241 15.24 -12.36 4.51
N LYS A 242 13.94 -12.62 4.30
CA LYS A 242 13.27 -12.35 3.03
C LYS A 242 13.33 -10.89 2.61
N GLN A 243 13.14 -9.98 3.56
CA GLN A 243 13.00 -8.54 3.28
C GLN A 243 14.35 -7.86 3.09
N PHE A 244 15.35 -8.19 3.93
CA PHE A 244 16.67 -7.55 3.89
C PHE A 244 17.71 -8.37 3.11
N GLY A 245 17.55 -9.69 2.97
CA GLY A 245 18.48 -10.56 2.24
C GLY A 245 18.55 -10.28 0.73
N ARG A 246 17.53 -9.63 0.17
CA ARG A 246 17.51 -9.17 -1.24
C ARG A 246 18.42 -7.98 -1.53
N ALA A 247 18.80 -7.21 -0.50
CA ALA A 247 19.59 -5.99 -0.68
C ALA A 247 21.08 -6.26 -0.96
N ALA A 248 21.59 -7.48 -0.75
CA ALA A 248 23.02 -7.75 -0.68
C ALA A 248 23.60 -8.57 -1.86
N ARG A 249 22.81 -8.95 -2.88
CA ARG A 249 23.22 -9.98 -3.87
C ARG A 249 23.05 -9.61 -5.35
N GLY A 250 22.90 -8.32 -5.68
CA GLY A 250 22.74 -7.86 -7.07
C GLY A 250 24.01 -7.27 -7.69
N HIS A 251 24.17 -7.42 -9.01
CA HIS A 251 25.13 -6.64 -9.79
C HIS A 251 24.59 -5.21 -9.99
N LEU A 252 25.49 -4.22 -10.07
CA LEU A 252 25.11 -2.84 -10.35
C LEU A 252 24.53 -2.73 -11.78
N SER A 253 23.33 -2.16 -11.88
CA SER A 253 22.61 -1.93 -13.14
C SER A 253 21.81 -0.63 -13.06
N SER A 254 21.95 0.23 -14.07
CA SER A 254 21.12 1.42 -14.23
C SER A 254 19.76 1.13 -14.87
N LYS A 255 19.46 -0.13 -15.23
CA LYS A 255 18.22 -0.48 -15.94
C LYS A 255 16.96 -0.09 -15.16
N TYR A 256 16.94 -0.35 -13.86
CA TYR A 256 15.72 -0.18 -13.06
C TYR A 256 15.56 1.21 -12.46
N ILE A 257 16.60 2.07 -12.48
CA ILE A 257 16.48 3.43 -11.92
C ILE A 257 15.49 4.29 -12.72
N PHE A 258 15.57 4.24 -14.05
CA PHE A 258 14.66 5.00 -14.93
C PHE A 258 13.25 4.44 -14.90
N GLU A 259 13.12 3.12 -14.76
CA GLU A 259 11.83 2.47 -14.54
C GLU A 259 11.19 2.92 -13.23
N PHE A 260 11.97 2.93 -12.14
CA PHE A 260 11.51 3.38 -10.82
C PHE A 260 11.10 4.86 -10.83
N ILE A 261 11.94 5.74 -11.41
CA ILE A 261 11.62 7.16 -11.55
C ILE A 261 10.35 7.34 -12.39
N GLY A 262 10.27 6.67 -13.55
CA GLY A 262 9.09 6.71 -14.41
C GLY A 262 7.83 6.22 -13.69
N ALA A 263 7.93 5.16 -12.89
CA ALA A 263 6.83 4.63 -12.10
C ALA A 263 6.37 5.63 -11.03
N VAL A 264 7.27 6.27 -10.28
CA VAL A 264 6.93 7.29 -9.28
C VAL A 264 6.24 8.49 -9.94
N LEU A 265 6.81 9.02 -11.03
CA LEU A 265 6.25 10.18 -11.74
C LEU A 265 4.88 9.86 -12.37
N GLY A 266 4.74 8.67 -12.97
CA GLY A 266 3.49 8.21 -13.57
C GLY A 266 2.41 8.01 -12.50
N LEU A 267 2.73 7.30 -11.43
CA LEU A 267 1.79 7.04 -10.34
C LEU A 267 1.39 8.31 -9.57
N MET A 268 2.27 9.31 -9.51
CA MET A 268 1.94 10.59 -8.90
C MET A 268 0.94 11.41 -9.72
N ASN A 269 0.68 11.04 -10.98
CA ASN A 269 0.17 11.88 -12.07
C ASN A 269 1.27 12.82 -12.61
N PRO A 270 1.71 12.67 -13.88
CA PRO A 270 2.82 13.46 -14.42
C PRO A 270 2.65 14.99 -14.30
N LEU A 271 1.41 15.50 -14.39
CA LEU A 271 1.15 16.93 -14.22
C LEU A 271 1.31 17.39 -12.78
N VAL A 272 1.05 16.52 -11.80
CA VAL A 272 1.28 16.79 -10.37
C VAL A 272 2.74 16.53 -9.98
N ALA A 273 3.39 15.59 -10.66
CA ALA A 273 4.78 15.25 -10.42
C ALA A 273 5.73 16.43 -10.71
N VAL A 274 5.45 17.25 -11.74
CA VAL A 274 6.23 18.46 -12.04
C VAL A 274 6.27 19.43 -10.85
N PRO A 275 5.14 19.97 -10.33
CA PRO A 275 5.15 20.83 -9.15
C PRO A 275 5.71 20.11 -7.91
N ALA A 276 5.53 18.78 -7.79
CA ALA A 276 6.14 18.02 -6.69
C ALA A 276 7.67 18.08 -6.70
N LEU A 277 8.29 17.92 -7.87
CA LEU A 277 9.75 17.98 -8.03
C LEU A 277 10.30 19.37 -7.70
N VAL A 278 9.72 20.43 -8.27
CA VAL A 278 10.19 21.81 -8.00
C VAL A 278 9.89 22.23 -6.56
N GLY A 279 8.77 21.81 -6.00
CA GLY A 279 8.43 22.00 -4.59
C GLY A 279 9.39 21.28 -3.66
N ALA A 280 9.78 20.05 -4.00
CA ALA A 280 10.81 19.31 -3.26
C ALA A 280 12.15 20.06 -3.28
N VAL A 281 12.56 20.65 -4.40
CA VAL A 281 13.77 21.49 -4.47
C VAL A 281 13.66 22.69 -3.52
N VAL A 282 12.50 23.36 -3.47
CA VAL A 282 12.27 24.47 -2.52
C VAL A 282 12.40 24.02 -1.08
N LEU A 283 11.72 22.93 -0.69
CA LEU A 283 11.75 22.41 0.67
C LEU A 283 13.13 21.85 1.06
N VAL A 284 13.87 21.23 0.13
CA VAL A 284 15.25 20.79 0.36
C VAL A 284 16.15 21.98 0.64
N ARG A 285 16.06 23.07 -0.15
CA ARG A 285 16.83 24.30 0.10
C ARG A 285 16.52 24.93 1.46
N ARG A 286 15.25 24.91 1.87
CA ARG A 286 14.83 25.36 3.22
C ARG A 286 15.33 24.45 4.33
N THR A 287 15.35 23.14 4.09
CA THR A 287 15.93 22.14 5.00
C THR A 287 17.41 22.40 5.26
N PHE A 288 18.19 22.76 4.22
CA PHE A 288 19.59 23.18 4.40
C PHE A 288 19.73 24.46 5.24
N ARG A 289 18.75 25.35 5.18
CA ARG A 289 18.62 26.54 6.05
C ARG A 289 18.04 26.21 7.43
N ARG A 290 17.84 24.92 7.75
CA ARG A 290 17.32 24.40 9.02
C ARG A 290 15.89 24.86 9.35
N ASP A 291 15.10 25.18 8.31
CA ASP A 291 13.67 25.42 8.44
C ASP A 291 12.96 24.16 8.96
N ALA A 292 12.27 24.27 10.09
CA ALA A 292 11.78 23.11 10.82
C ALA A 292 10.67 22.35 10.08
N GLU A 293 9.77 23.08 9.42
CA GLU A 293 8.60 22.56 8.70
C GLU A 293 9.05 21.84 7.43
N SER A 294 9.89 22.49 6.62
CA SER A 294 10.45 21.89 5.41
C SER A 294 11.32 20.67 5.73
N ALA A 295 12.15 20.76 6.77
CA ALA A 295 13.01 19.67 7.20
C ALA A 295 12.19 18.47 7.69
N LEU A 296 11.04 18.69 8.34
CA LEU A 296 10.16 17.60 8.78
C LEU A 296 9.68 16.78 7.58
N VAL A 297 9.19 17.47 6.54
CA VAL A 297 8.69 16.81 5.32
C VAL A 297 9.80 16.07 4.60
N ILE A 298 10.94 16.72 4.37
CA ILE A 298 12.03 16.16 3.55
C ILE A 298 12.78 15.05 4.29
N LEU A 299 13.16 15.25 5.55
CA LEU A 299 14.00 14.30 6.26
C LEU A 299 13.25 13.03 6.66
N THR A 300 11.92 13.10 6.80
CA THR A 300 11.13 11.91 7.08
C THR A 300 11.01 10.98 5.87
N VAL A 301 11.05 11.50 4.64
CA VAL A 301 10.97 10.69 3.41
C VAL A 301 12.30 10.36 2.76
N ALA A 302 13.32 11.21 2.96
CA ALA A 302 14.61 11.08 2.28
C ALA A 302 15.30 9.71 2.53
N PRO A 303 15.36 9.15 3.75
CA PRO A 303 16.01 7.86 3.97
C PRO A 303 15.40 6.73 3.14
N PHE A 304 14.06 6.67 3.07
CA PHE A 304 13.40 5.63 2.28
C PHE A 304 13.56 5.87 0.78
N LEU A 305 13.46 7.11 0.32
CA LEU A 305 13.69 7.44 -1.09
C LEU A 305 15.12 7.09 -1.54
N ILE A 306 16.13 7.42 -0.71
CA ILE A 306 17.53 7.08 -0.96
C ILE A 306 17.71 5.56 -1.00
N TYR A 307 17.11 4.83 -0.05
CA TYR A 307 17.13 3.37 -0.06
C TYR A 307 16.52 2.80 -1.34
N LEU A 308 15.35 3.28 -1.78
CA LEU A 308 14.70 2.80 -3.00
C LEU A 308 15.52 3.11 -4.25
N LEU A 309 16.11 4.30 -4.34
CA LEU A 309 17.02 4.66 -5.43
C LEU A 309 18.25 3.75 -5.44
N SER A 310 18.86 3.50 -4.28
CA SER A 310 19.99 2.57 -4.15
C SER A 310 19.60 1.13 -4.51
N HIS A 311 18.43 0.67 -4.08
CA HIS A 311 17.92 -0.65 -4.40
C HIS A 311 17.63 -0.80 -5.90
N SER A 312 17.15 0.27 -6.55
CA SER A 312 16.90 0.30 -8.00
C SER A 312 18.18 0.17 -8.85
N LEU A 313 19.36 0.35 -8.25
CA LEU A 313 20.63 0.05 -8.90
C LEU A 313 20.99 -1.44 -8.89
N HIS A 314 20.24 -2.27 -8.18
CA HIS A 314 20.54 -3.70 -8.01
C HIS A 314 19.37 -4.58 -8.46
N ALA A 315 18.13 -4.14 -8.24
CA ALA A 315 16.94 -4.90 -8.53
C ALA A 315 15.75 -3.99 -8.90
N ARG A 316 14.75 -4.57 -9.56
CA ARG A 316 13.51 -3.88 -9.89
C ARG A 316 12.75 -3.51 -8.62
N VAL A 317 12.44 -2.23 -8.45
CA VAL A 317 11.55 -1.72 -7.39
C VAL A 317 10.12 -1.78 -7.89
N GLN A 318 9.22 -2.45 -7.15
CA GLN A 318 7.80 -2.44 -7.52
C GLN A 318 7.21 -1.04 -7.36
N ALA A 319 6.35 -0.66 -8.29
CA ALA A 319 5.84 0.71 -8.42
C ALA A 319 5.08 1.22 -7.18
N ASN A 320 4.45 0.32 -6.42
CA ASN A 320 3.73 0.62 -5.18
C ASN A 320 4.64 0.76 -3.94
N TRP A 321 5.88 0.27 -3.96
CA TRP A 321 6.78 0.38 -2.79
C TRP A 321 6.97 1.79 -2.21
N PRO A 322 7.09 2.87 -3.01
CA PRO A 322 7.19 4.24 -2.51
C PRO A 322 5.86 4.82 -1.98
N ALA A 323 4.77 4.06 -1.90
CA ALA A 323 3.45 4.57 -1.51
C ALA A 323 3.45 5.47 -0.25
N PRO A 324 4.15 5.14 0.86
CA PRO A 324 4.19 6.01 2.04
C PRO A 324 4.74 7.42 1.80
N LEU A 325 5.47 7.64 0.70
CA LEU A 325 6.07 8.93 0.35
C LEU A 325 5.10 9.88 -0.36
N PHE A 326 4.00 9.36 -0.91
CA PHE A 326 3.07 10.12 -1.74
C PHE A 326 2.39 11.30 -1.02
N PRO A 327 1.99 11.19 0.27
CA PRO A 327 1.51 12.35 1.02
C PRO A 327 2.52 13.51 1.07
N ALA A 328 3.81 13.20 1.25
CA ALA A 328 4.87 14.21 1.24
C ALA A 328 5.10 14.77 -0.17
N PHE A 329 5.03 13.94 -1.22
CA PHE A 329 5.12 14.42 -2.61
C PHE A 329 3.96 15.36 -2.96
N ALA A 330 2.75 15.06 -2.49
CA ALA A 330 1.59 15.92 -2.66
C ALA A 330 1.77 17.26 -1.93
N LEU A 331 2.38 17.22 -0.74
CA LEU A 331 2.71 18.40 0.04
C LEU A 331 3.77 19.27 -0.64
N CYS A 332 4.83 18.67 -1.19
CA CYS A 332 5.83 19.37 -2.01
C CYS A 332 5.15 20.11 -3.18
N ALA A 333 4.28 19.42 -3.93
CA ALA A 333 3.55 20.03 -5.03
C ALA A 333 2.67 21.20 -4.58
N ALA A 334 1.96 21.02 -3.47
CA ALA A 334 1.08 22.03 -2.90
C ALA A 334 1.83 23.29 -2.44
N VAL A 335 3.01 23.14 -1.84
CA VAL A 335 3.86 24.27 -1.44
C VAL A 335 4.26 25.09 -2.66
N TRP A 336 4.74 24.43 -3.73
CA TRP A 336 5.15 25.13 -4.94
C TRP A 336 4.00 25.96 -5.54
N VAL A 337 2.84 25.35 -5.72
CA VAL A 337 1.67 25.99 -6.36
C VAL A 337 1.10 27.12 -5.51
N THR A 338 1.17 26.98 -4.19
CA THR A 338 0.72 28.00 -3.25
C THR A 338 1.62 29.23 -3.27
N GLU A 339 2.94 29.05 -3.27
CA GLU A 339 3.91 30.14 -3.26
C GLU A 339 4.09 30.79 -4.63
N HIS A 340 4.02 30.00 -5.70
CA HIS A 340 4.14 30.47 -7.09
C HIS A 340 2.76 30.51 -7.74
N SER A 341 1.87 31.28 -7.12
CA SER A 341 0.43 31.41 -7.42
C SER A 341 0.09 32.10 -8.75
N THR A 342 0.93 31.90 -9.79
CA THR A 342 0.73 32.44 -11.13
C THR A 342 -0.45 31.76 -11.83
N ALA A 343 -1.04 32.43 -12.82
CA ALA A 343 -2.14 31.87 -13.60
C ALA A 343 -1.74 30.54 -14.28
N PHE A 344 -0.48 30.43 -14.73
CA PHE A 344 0.07 29.21 -15.32
C PHE A 344 0.02 28.03 -14.35
N TRP A 345 0.61 28.16 -13.15
CA TRP A 345 0.70 27.05 -12.19
C TRP A 345 -0.67 26.65 -11.63
N LYS A 346 -1.58 27.62 -11.44
CA LYS A 346 -2.98 27.33 -11.09
C LYS A 346 -3.69 26.52 -12.17
N ARG A 347 -3.56 26.92 -13.44
CA ARG A 347 -4.19 26.21 -14.57
C ARG A 347 -3.57 24.83 -14.76
N TRP A 348 -2.24 24.72 -14.74
CA TRP A 348 -1.51 23.46 -14.85
C TRP A 348 -1.95 22.45 -13.78
N SER A 349 -1.98 22.91 -12.52
CA SER A 349 -2.39 22.09 -11.37
C SER A 349 -3.87 21.72 -11.45
N GLY A 350 -4.73 22.65 -11.87
CA GLY A 350 -6.16 22.39 -12.09
C GLY A 350 -6.38 21.32 -13.16
N VAL A 351 -5.68 21.41 -14.31
CA VAL A 351 -5.73 20.37 -15.36
C VAL A 351 -5.19 19.05 -14.82
N GLY A 352 -4.11 19.06 -14.05
CA GLY A 352 -3.57 17.87 -13.38
C GLY A 352 -4.59 17.18 -12.49
N VAL A 353 -5.26 17.93 -11.61
CA VAL A 353 -6.32 17.41 -10.71
C VAL A 353 -7.48 16.85 -11.52
N VAL A 354 -8.00 17.58 -12.51
CA VAL A 354 -9.12 17.11 -13.34
C VAL A 354 -8.74 15.85 -14.11
N LEU A 355 -7.58 15.82 -14.76
CA LEU A 355 -7.12 14.65 -15.51
C LEU A 355 -6.93 13.43 -14.59
N GLY A 356 -6.30 13.62 -13.42
CA GLY A 356 -6.11 12.55 -12.46
C GLY A 356 -7.43 11.99 -11.92
N ALA A 357 -8.39 12.88 -11.61
CA ALA A 357 -9.73 12.47 -11.20
C ALA A 357 -10.47 11.71 -12.31
N VAL A 358 -10.44 12.20 -13.55
CA VAL A 358 -11.07 11.53 -14.70
C VAL A 358 -10.45 10.16 -14.95
N ILE A 359 -9.12 10.05 -14.95
CA ILE A 359 -8.43 8.75 -15.11
C ILE A 359 -8.81 7.81 -13.97
N ALA A 360 -8.81 8.28 -12.72
CA ALA A 360 -9.22 7.46 -11.58
C ALA A 360 -10.65 6.94 -11.75
N LEU A 361 -11.60 7.81 -12.09
CA LEU A 361 -13.00 7.42 -12.32
C LEU A 361 -13.13 6.41 -13.47
N VAL A 362 -12.46 6.65 -14.59
CA VAL A 362 -12.48 5.75 -15.76
C VAL A 362 -11.89 4.40 -15.40
N VAL A 363 -10.76 4.35 -14.69
CA VAL A 363 -10.13 3.06 -14.31
C VAL A 363 -10.94 2.33 -13.25
N GLN A 364 -11.54 3.03 -12.28
CA GLN A 364 -12.43 2.41 -11.28
C GLN A 364 -13.71 1.86 -11.94
N PHE A 365 -14.31 2.61 -12.86
CA PHE A 365 -15.45 2.11 -13.64
C PHE A 365 -15.02 0.93 -14.51
N HIS A 366 -13.88 1.05 -15.19
CA HIS A 366 -13.31 -0.03 -15.99
C HIS A 366 -13.14 -1.29 -15.14
N ALA A 367 -12.54 -1.20 -13.95
CA ALA A 367 -12.30 -2.32 -13.03
C ALA A 367 -13.57 -3.13 -12.69
N VAL A 368 -14.74 -2.49 -12.66
CA VAL A 368 -16.03 -3.15 -12.47
C VAL A 368 -16.62 -3.63 -13.81
N HIS A 369 -16.66 -2.74 -14.80
CA HIS A 369 -17.23 -2.99 -16.12
C HIS A 369 -16.16 -2.82 -17.20
N PRO A 370 -15.62 -3.92 -17.78
CA PRO A 370 -14.56 -3.82 -18.77
C PRO A 370 -15.05 -3.06 -20.01
N ILE A 371 -14.52 -1.86 -20.21
CA ILE A 371 -14.77 -1.00 -21.39
C ILE A 371 -14.10 -1.59 -22.64
N THR A 372 -12.99 -2.30 -22.48
CA THR A 372 -12.21 -2.93 -23.55
C THR A 372 -11.42 -4.14 -23.03
N GLY A 373 -11.23 -5.16 -23.85
CA GLY A 373 -10.29 -6.25 -23.60
C GLY A 373 -8.95 -6.11 -24.33
N ALA A 374 -8.83 -5.14 -25.26
CA ALA A 374 -7.74 -5.06 -26.23
C ALA A 374 -6.34 -4.88 -25.62
N LEU A 375 -6.26 -4.39 -24.38
CA LEU A 375 -4.99 -4.21 -23.67
C LEU A 375 -4.47 -5.52 -23.05
N ALA A 376 -5.31 -6.56 -22.92
CA ALA A 376 -4.97 -7.84 -22.33
C ALA A 376 -4.16 -7.67 -21.02
N ARG A 377 -2.99 -8.31 -20.89
CA ARG A 377 -2.12 -8.19 -19.70
C ARG A 377 -1.52 -6.79 -19.45
N LYS A 378 -1.63 -5.87 -20.41
CA LYS A 378 -1.20 -4.47 -20.24
C LYS A 378 -2.30 -3.60 -19.60
N ASP A 379 -3.52 -4.10 -19.49
CA ASP A 379 -4.60 -3.44 -18.74
C ASP A 379 -4.21 -3.32 -17.27
N PRO A 380 -4.22 -2.12 -16.64
CA PRO A 380 -3.92 -1.96 -15.22
C PRO A 380 -4.88 -2.73 -14.29
N THR A 381 -6.03 -3.18 -14.79
CA THR A 381 -7.06 -3.93 -14.07
C THR A 381 -7.07 -5.42 -14.37
N PHE A 382 -6.15 -5.95 -15.19
CA PHE A 382 -6.20 -7.33 -15.69
C PHE A 382 -6.28 -8.40 -14.58
N GLN A 383 -5.69 -8.13 -13.41
CA GLN A 383 -5.71 -9.06 -12.28
C GLN A 383 -7.11 -9.22 -11.66
N LEU A 384 -8.06 -8.32 -11.94
CA LEU A 384 -9.42 -8.34 -11.41
C LEU A 384 -10.38 -9.16 -12.30
N ARG A 385 -9.91 -9.72 -13.42
CA ARG A 385 -10.77 -10.21 -14.52
C ARG A 385 -10.77 -11.71 -14.71
N GLY A 386 -11.89 -12.21 -15.23
CA GLY A 386 -12.08 -13.60 -15.70
C GLY A 386 -12.12 -14.65 -14.60
N TRP A 387 -12.20 -14.23 -13.33
CA TRP A 387 -12.15 -15.15 -12.18
C TRP A 387 -13.47 -15.86 -11.93
N ASN A 388 -14.60 -15.20 -12.16
CA ASN A 388 -15.92 -15.80 -11.93
C ASN A 388 -16.20 -16.93 -12.94
N GLU A 389 -15.91 -16.69 -14.21
CA GLU A 389 -16.05 -17.65 -15.29
C GLU A 389 -15.10 -18.83 -15.09
N LEU A 390 -13.82 -18.54 -14.81
CA LEU A 390 -12.83 -19.56 -14.48
C LEU A 390 -13.24 -20.42 -13.27
N GLY A 391 -13.75 -19.78 -12.21
CA GLY A 391 -14.23 -20.47 -11.01
C GLY A 391 -15.41 -21.39 -11.30
N ALA A 392 -16.35 -20.95 -12.15
CA ALA A 392 -17.48 -21.78 -12.59
C ALA A 392 -17.02 -23.00 -13.40
N GLU A 393 -16.08 -22.83 -14.33
CA GLU A 393 -15.52 -23.93 -15.12
C GLU A 393 -14.76 -24.95 -14.25
N ILE A 394 -13.91 -24.47 -13.32
CA ILE A 394 -13.20 -25.35 -12.39
C ILE A 394 -14.19 -26.08 -11.47
N SER A 395 -15.27 -25.41 -11.03
CA SER A 395 -16.37 -26.03 -10.28
C SER A 395 -17.01 -27.19 -11.04
N GLU A 396 -17.31 -27.00 -12.34
CA GLU A 396 -17.91 -28.07 -13.15
C GLU A 396 -16.94 -29.23 -13.37
N ILE A 397 -15.65 -28.95 -13.58
CA ILE A 397 -14.62 -30.01 -13.64
C ILE A 397 -14.55 -30.74 -12.28
N ALA A 398 -14.54 -30.02 -11.16
CA ALA A 398 -14.47 -30.62 -9.83
C ALA A 398 -15.65 -31.57 -9.57
N LYS A 399 -16.87 -31.18 -9.97
CA LYS A 399 -18.06 -32.05 -9.87
C LYS A 399 -17.94 -33.27 -10.78
N ARG A 400 -17.56 -33.08 -12.05
CA ARG A 400 -17.42 -34.17 -13.03
C ARG A 400 -16.41 -35.22 -12.58
N GLU A 401 -15.27 -34.79 -12.04
CA GLU A 401 -14.20 -35.66 -11.59
C GLU A 401 -14.41 -36.19 -10.15
N ASN A 402 -15.49 -35.79 -9.48
CA ASN A 402 -15.72 -36.03 -8.05
C ASN A 402 -14.51 -35.63 -7.20
N ALA A 403 -13.91 -34.49 -7.51
CA ALA A 403 -12.74 -33.98 -6.82
C ALA A 403 -13.07 -33.62 -5.37
N ARG A 404 -12.19 -34.02 -4.45
CA ARG A 404 -12.32 -33.72 -3.01
C ARG A 404 -11.57 -32.48 -2.59
N TYR A 405 -10.61 -32.03 -3.39
CA TYR A 405 -9.81 -30.84 -3.12
C TYR A 405 -9.29 -30.21 -4.41
N VAL A 406 -8.97 -28.93 -4.32
CA VAL A 406 -8.16 -28.21 -5.31
C VAL A 406 -6.79 -27.96 -4.72
N ALA A 407 -5.74 -28.17 -5.49
CA ALA A 407 -4.36 -27.94 -5.12
C ALA A 407 -3.71 -26.96 -6.09
N THR A 408 -2.79 -26.15 -5.56
CA THR A 408 -2.06 -25.14 -6.32
C THR A 408 -0.60 -25.06 -5.86
N THR A 409 0.25 -24.41 -6.65
CA THR A 409 1.67 -24.18 -6.32
C THR A 409 2.03 -22.70 -6.17
N GLY A 410 1.16 -21.77 -6.54
CA GLY A 410 1.39 -20.33 -6.38
C GLY A 410 0.41 -19.70 -5.39
N TYR A 411 0.91 -18.87 -4.47
CA TYR A 411 0.05 -18.22 -3.47
C TYR A 411 -1.09 -17.36 -4.06
N GLY A 412 -0.84 -16.70 -5.20
CA GLY A 412 -1.81 -15.82 -5.85
C GLY A 412 -3.03 -16.58 -6.37
N ILE A 413 -2.81 -17.61 -7.18
CA ILE A 413 -3.89 -18.48 -7.66
C ILE A 413 -4.55 -19.25 -6.52
N ASN A 414 -3.79 -19.66 -5.49
CA ASN A 414 -4.36 -20.27 -4.30
C ASN A 414 -5.36 -19.35 -3.60
N GLY A 415 -5.01 -18.07 -3.42
CA GLY A 415 -5.90 -17.08 -2.81
C GLY A 415 -7.20 -16.92 -3.59
N GLN A 416 -7.11 -16.83 -4.92
CA GLN A 416 -8.27 -16.70 -5.80
C GLN A 416 -9.17 -17.93 -5.74
N LEU A 417 -8.60 -19.13 -5.93
CA LEU A 417 -9.36 -20.37 -5.91
C LEU A 417 -9.91 -20.70 -4.52
N SER A 418 -9.18 -20.38 -3.45
CA SER A 418 -9.69 -20.52 -2.09
C SER A 418 -10.93 -19.66 -1.83
N TYR A 419 -11.08 -18.52 -2.51
CA TYR A 419 -12.30 -17.72 -2.44
C TYR A 419 -13.40 -18.30 -3.35
N LEU A 420 -13.09 -18.63 -4.60
CA LEU A 420 -14.05 -19.11 -5.60
C LEU A 420 -14.63 -20.50 -5.24
N MET A 421 -13.85 -21.35 -4.59
CA MET A 421 -14.21 -22.73 -4.23
C MET A 421 -14.65 -22.89 -2.78
N LYS A 422 -14.74 -21.79 -2.00
CA LYS A 422 -14.90 -21.82 -0.53
C LYS A 422 -16.11 -22.61 -0.02
N ASP A 423 -17.18 -22.65 -0.81
CA ASP A 423 -18.43 -23.36 -0.50
C ASP A 423 -18.57 -24.71 -1.24
N GLN A 424 -17.50 -25.18 -1.88
CA GLN A 424 -17.52 -26.37 -2.74
C GLN A 424 -16.50 -27.42 -2.31
N VAL A 425 -15.20 -27.10 -2.42
CA VAL A 425 -14.10 -28.01 -2.08
C VAL A 425 -12.94 -27.22 -1.48
N PRO A 426 -12.23 -27.79 -0.48
CA PRO A 426 -11.08 -27.14 0.11
C PRO A 426 -9.97 -26.91 -0.93
N THR A 427 -9.28 -25.78 -0.81
CA THR A 427 -8.14 -25.41 -1.66
C THR A 427 -6.86 -25.39 -0.86
N TYR A 428 -5.83 -26.09 -1.35
CA TYR A 428 -4.55 -26.26 -0.68
C TYR A 428 -3.38 -25.72 -1.51
N GLN A 429 -2.48 -25.00 -0.86
CA GLN A 429 -1.20 -24.60 -1.44
C GLN A 429 -0.14 -25.64 -1.08
N LEU A 430 0.54 -26.22 -2.07
CA LEU A 430 1.42 -27.37 -1.88
C LEU A 430 2.87 -27.04 -1.51
N THR A 431 3.43 -25.93 -1.99
CA THR A 431 4.89 -25.71 -2.06
C THR A 431 5.44 -24.56 -1.22
N GLU A 432 4.67 -23.50 -0.99
CA GLU A 432 5.05 -22.29 -0.27
C GLU A 432 4.54 -22.33 1.17
N ARG A 433 4.67 -23.47 1.86
CA ARG A 433 4.01 -23.74 3.16
C ARG A 433 4.31 -22.73 4.25
N LEU A 434 5.48 -22.09 4.22
CA LEU A 434 5.84 -20.98 5.13
C LEU A 434 4.85 -19.81 5.08
N ARG A 435 4.19 -19.57 3.93
CA ARG A 435 3.15 -18.54 3.78
C ARG A 435 1.85 -18.86 4.52
N TYR A 436 1.65 -20.13 4.92
CA TYR A 436 0.38 -20.65 5.45
C TYR A 436 0.49 -21.14 6.89
N VAL A 437 1.57 -20.81 7.61
CA VAL A 437 1.82 -21.27 8.99
C VAL A 437 0.81 -20.76 10.02
N MET A 438 0.05 -19.70 9.68
CA MET A 438 -1.07 -19.21 10.50
C MET A 438 -2.31 -20.11 10.42
N GLN A 439 -2.38 -21.00 9.43
CA GLN A 439 -3.51 -21.91 9.24
C GLN A 439 -3.19 -23.30 9.80
N ALA A 440 -4.24 -24.06 10.11
CA ALA A 440 -4.07 -25.47 10.43
C ALA A 440 -3.38 -26.19 9.26
N GLN A 441 -2.40 -27.04 9.58
CA GLN A 441 -1.74 -27.83 8.54
C GLN A 441 -2.75 -28.84 7.94
N PRO A 442 -2.81 -28.96 6.60
CA PRO A 442 -3.61 -29.99 5.97
C PRO A 442 -3.18 -31.38 6.45
N LYS A 443 -4.16 -32.24 6.70
CA LYS A 443 -3.92 -33.62 7.09
C LYS A 443 -3.67 -34.46 5.85
N GLU A 444 -2.93 -35.56 5.99
CA GLU A 444 -2.72 -36.50 4.89
C GLU A 444 -4.05 -37.01 4.30
N SER A 445 -5.02 -37.27 5.17
CA SER A 445 -6.37 -37.70 4.79
C SER A 445 -7.11 -36.73 3.87
N ASP A 446 -6.75 -35.44 3.89
CA ASP A 446 -7.39 -34.43 3.06
C ASP A 446 -7.05 -34.61 1.57
N PHE A 447 -5.98 -35.37 1.28
CA PHE A 447 -5.51 -35.68 -0.07
C PHE A 447 -5.93 -37.08 -0.53
N TYR A 448 -6.76 -37.81 0.23
CA TYR A 448 -7.29 -39.10 -0.20
C TYR A 448 -8.46 -38.93 -1.16
N GLY A 449 -8.34 -39.54 -2.34
CA GLY A 449 -9.31 -39.44 -3.43
C GLY A 449 -8.77 -38.61 -4.60
N VAL A 450 -9.68 -38.17 -5.47
CA VAL A 450 -9.33 -37.35 -6.63
C VAL A 450 -9.12 -35.91 -6.21
N GLY A 451 -8.00 -35.31 -6.62
CA GLY A 451 -7.73 -33.88 -6.50
C GLY A 451 -7.65 -33.20 -7.86
N LEU A 452 -7.85 -31.88 -7.89
CA LEU A 452 -7.51 -31.07 -9.05
C LEU A 452 -6.25 -30.26 -8.77
N TYR A 453 -5.24 -30.34 -9.62
CA TYR A 453 -4.15 -29.38 -9.63
C TYR A 453 -4.47 -28.26 -10.63
N VAL A 454 -4.50 -27.02 -10.15
CA VAL A 454 -4.78 -25.84 -10.95
C VAL A 454 -3.61 -24.87 -10.88
N SER A 455 -3.13 -24.43 -12.04
CA SER A 455 -2.01 -23.49 -12.14
C SER A 455 -2.13 -22.59 -13.37
N GLU A 456 -1.49 -21.42 -13.30
CA GLU A 456 -1.13 -20.68 -14.52
C GLU A 456 -0.20 -21.56 -15.36
N GLU A 457 -0.42 -21.63 -16.68
CA GLU A 457 0.39 -22.44 -17.61
C GLU A 457 1.89 -22.13 -17.49
N ARG A 458 2.24 -20.84 -17.40
CA ARG A 458 3.63 -20.37 -17.24
C ARG A 458 4.30 -20.78 -15.93
N ARG A 459 3.55 -21.32 -14.96
CA ARG A 459 4.01 -21.77 -13.64
C ARG A 459 3.62 -23.23 -13.36
N ASP A 460 3.24 -23.96 -14.41
CA ASP A 460 2.84 -25.36 -14.32
C ASP A 460 3.97 -26.21 -13.75
N ALA A 461 3.69 -26.87 -12.62
CA ALA A 461 4.60 -27.77 -11.92
C ALA A 461 4.13 -29.24 -11.99
N SER A 462 3.29 -29.59 -12.97
CA SER A 462 2.75 -30.95 -13.14
C SER A 462 3.83 -32.01 -13.29
N ASN A 463 4.96 -31.70 -13.93
CA ASN A 463 6.11 -32.61 -14.03
C ASN A 463 6.66 -33.00 -12.66
N ALA A 464 6.90 -32.02 -11.78
CA ALA A 464 7.34 -32.28 -10.41
C ALA A 464 6.29 -33.04 -9.59
N LEU A 465 4.99 -32.83 -9.87
CA LEU A 465 3.89 -33.57 -9.21
C LEU A 465 3.80 -35.03 -9.63
N ARG A 466 4.29 -35.42 -10.83
CA ARG A 466 4.36 -36.84 -11.24
C ARG A 466 5.24 -37.69 -10.33
N ALA A 467 6.18 -37.07 -9.61
CA ALA A 467 7.00 -37.76 -8.61
C ALA A 467 6.26 -38.01 -7.28
N LYS A 468 5.08 -37.41 -7.09
CA LYS A 468 4.31 -37.45 -5.84
C LYS A 468 2.93 -38.11 -5.98
N TYR A 469 2.44 -38.29 -7.19
CA TYR A 469 1.14 -38.88 -7.47
C TYR A 469 1.29 -40.01 -8.48
N ALA A 470 0.54 -41.09 -8.28
CA ALA A 470 0.50 -42.22 -9.19
C ALA A 470 -0.04 -41.82 -10.57
N SER A 471 -0.99 -40.88 -10.60
CA SER A 471 -1.52 -40.31 -11.83
C SER A 471 -1.60 -38.78 -11.77
N VAL A 472 -1.12 -38.14 -12.84
CA VAL A 472 -1.24 -36.70 -13.11
C VAL A 472 -1.67 -36.56 -14.58
N GLU A 473 -2.96 -36.31 -14.80
CA GLU A 473 -3.56 -36.29 -16.13
C GLU A 473 -4.10 -34.90 -16.44
N LYS A 474 -3.76 -34.35 -17.61
CA LYS A 474 -4.26 -33.02 -18.01
C LYS A 474 -5.73 -33.15 -18.42
N LEU A 475 -6.61 -32.46 -17.71
CA LEU A 475 -8.04 -32.47 -17.99
C LEU A 475 -8.46 -31.33 -18.92
N ALA A 476 -7.89 -30.14 -18.69
CA ALA A 476 -8.28 -28.95 -19.41
C ALA A 476 -7.17 -27.90 -19.47
N MET A 477 -7.29 -27.02 -20.46
CA MET A 477 -6.65 -25.72 -20.50
C MET A 477 -7.76 -24.69 -20.68
N ILE A 478 -7.97 -23.86 -19.66
CA ILE A 478 -9.03 -22.87 -19.61
C ILE A 478 -8.39 -21.50 -19.87
N PRO A 479 -8.76 -20.78 -20.95
CA PRO A 479 -8.29 -19.43 -21.16
C PRO A 479 -9.01 -18.48 -20.18
N ARG A 480 -8.27 -17.80 -19.30
CA ARG A 480 -8.78 -16.68 -18.53
C ARG A 480 -8.79 -15.45 -19.42
N GLU A 481 -9.98 -14.97 -19.76
CA GLU A 481 -10.16 -13.90 -20.76
C GLU A 481 -10.97 -12.72 -20.22
N VAL A 482 -10.93 -11.62 -20.96
CA VAL A 482 -11.85 -10.50 -20.82
C VAL A 482 -12.26 -9.99 -22.19
N MET A 483 -13.56 -9.96 -22.48
CA MET A 483 -14.10 -9.59 -23.80
C MET A 483 -13.41 -10.32 -24.97
N GLY A 484 -13.18 -11.63 -24.84
CA GLY A 484 -12.52 -12.47 -25.84
C GLY A 484 -11.01 -12.23 -26.01
N SER A 485 -10.39 -11.41 -25.16
CA SER A 485 -8.95 -11.19 -25.14
C SER A 485 -8.30 -12.06 -24.06
N LEU A 486 -7.35 -12.90 -24.46
CA LEU A 486 -6.62 -13.79 -23.55
C LEU A 486 -5.77 -13.00 -22.55
N LEU A 487 -5.95 -13.29 -21.27
CA LEU A 487 -5.11 -12.78 -20.19
C LEU A 487 -4.06 -13.83 -19.79
N GLU A 488 -4.50 -15.06 -19.59
CA GLU A 488 -3.66 -16.14 -19.06
C GLU A 488 -4.31 -17.51 -19.30
N ASN A 489 -3.54 -18.50 -19.70
CA ASN A 489 -4.02 -19.88 -19.73
C ASN A 489 -3.89 -20.50 -18.34
N ILE A 490 -4.95 -21.15 -17.90
CA ILE A 490 -5.01 -21.93 -16.67
C ILE A 490 -5.06 -23.40 -17.04
N VAL A 491 -4.13 -24.19 -16.52
CA VAL A 491 -4.08 -25.64 -16.73
C VAL A 491 -4.71 -26.35 -15.53
N VAL A 492 -5.51 -27.36 -15.81
CA VAL A 492 -6.19 -28.19 -14.80
C VAL A 492 -5.80 -29.63 -15.02
N TYR A 493 -5.27 -30.27 -13.98
CA TYR A 493 -4.87 -31.67 -13.97
C TYR A 493 -5.65 -32.45 -12.92
N ARG A 494 -5.98 -33.70 -13.23
CA ARG A 494 -6.45 -34.70 -12.27
C ARG A 494 -5.25 -35.25 -11.51
N LEU A 495 -5.36 -35.29 -10.18
CA LEU A 495 -4.40 -35.92 -9.28
C LEU A 495 -5.05 -37.14 -8.63
N GLU A 496 -4.35 -38.27 -8.64
CA GLU A 496 -4.82 -39.50 -7.97
C GLU A 496 -3.65 -40.32 -7.41
N GLY A 497 -3.90 -40.98 -6.27
CA GLY A 497 -2.96 -41.87 -5.62
C GLY A 497 -1.69 -41.17 -5.13
N PRO A 498 -1.75 -40.34 -4.06
CA PRO A 498 -0.55 -39.73 -3.50
C PRO A 498 0.46 -40.82 -3.06
N LEU A 499 1.68 -40.76 -3.62
CA LEU A 499 2.78 -41.68 -3.34
C LEU A 499 3.61 -41.24 -2.12
N LYS A 500 3.54 -39.95 -1.79
CA LYS A 500 4.18 -39.28 -0.65
C LYS A 500 3.22 -38.21 -0.10
N LEU A 501 3.53 -37.64 1.06
CA LEU A 501 2.81 -36.48 1.57
C LEU A 501 2.85 -35.35 0.51
N PRO A 502 1.70 -34.90 -0.02
CA PRO A 502 1.69 -33.90 -1.10
C PRO A 502 2.41 -32.60 -0.77
N LEU A 503 2.47 -32.28 0.54
CA LEU A 503 3.07 -31.07 1.12
C LEU A 503 4.59 -31.14 1.28
N ASP A 504 5.24 -32.28 1.04
CA ASP A 504 6.70 -32.36 1.02
C ASP A 504 7.27 -31.33 0.02
N PRO A 505 8.52 -30.86 0.12
CA PRO A 505 9.11 -30.03 -0.93
C PRO A 505 9.02 -30.74 -2.29
N LEU A 506 8.66 -30.01 -3.37
CA LEU A 506 8.84 -30.56 -4.71
C LEU A 506 10.35 -30.74 -4.96
N PRO A 507 10.77 -31.79 -5.68
CA PRO A 507 12.16 -31.89 -6.12
C PRO A 507 12.54 -30.60 -6.87
N SER A 508 13.68 -30.00 -6.53
CA SER A 508 14.19 -28.88 -7.32
C SER A 508 14.45 -29.38 -8.74
N GLU A 509 13.80 -28.77 -9.73
CA GLU A 509 14.25 -28.90 -11.11
C GLU A 509 15.65 -28.27 -11.16
N ASN A 510 16.68 -29.11 -11.36
CA ASN A 510 18.06 -28.69 -11.53
C ASN A 510 18.24 -27.84 -12.79
#